data_AF-A0A8S3J986-F1
#
_entry.id   AF-A0A8S3J986-F1
#
_cell.length_a   1.000
_cell.length_b   1.000
_cell.length_c   1.000
_cell.angle_alpha   90.00
_cell.angle_beta   90.00
_cell.angle_gamma   90.00
#
_symmetry.space_group_name_H-M   'P 1'
#
loop_
_entity.id
_entity.type
_entity.pdbx_description
1 polymer ?
#
loop_
_entity_poly.entity_id
_entity_poly.type
_entity_poly.pdbx_seq_one_letter_code
_entity_poly.pdbx_strand_id
1 'polypeptide(L)' 'MFHPDTKVWELVGITSFGIGCARPSYSGVYTRVAAYHDWIQQNTPPSPATAVPTPSTTPDYNGAQRE' A
#
# COMPACT_ATOMS: atom_id res chain seq x y z
N MET A 1 0.70 -3.41 -10.92
CA MET A 1 1.75 -3.77 -11.88
C MET A 1 2.93 -4.36 -11.13
N PHE A 2 3.56 -5.41 -11.66
CA PHE A 2 4.72 -6.03 -11.02
C PHE A 2 6.01 -5.38 -11.48
N HIS A 3 6.86 -4.98 -10.54
CA HIS A 3 8.21 -4.49 -10.80
C HIS A 3 9.22 -5.61 -10.51
N PRO A 4 9.89 -6.20 -11.51
CA PRO A 4 10.74 -7.38 -11.33
C PRO A 4 12.02 -7.11 -10.53
N ASP A 5 12.51 -5.88 -10.59
CA ASP A 5 13.71 -5.35 -9.93
C ASP A 5 13.52 -5.16 -8.43
N THR A 6 12.37 -4.63 -8.01
CA THR A 6 12.04 -4.41 -6.59
C THR A 6 11.20 -5.53 -5.98
N LYS A 7 10.66 -6.45 -6.80
CA LYS A 7 9.76 -7.55 -6.40
C LYS A 7 8.49 -7.07 -5.67
N VAL A 8 7.99 -5.88 -6.02
CA VAL A 8 6.77 -5.29 -5.42
C VAL A 8 5.62 -5.19 -6.42
N TRP A 9 4.41 -5.19 -5.88
CA TRP A 9 3.18 -4.94 -6.63
C TRP A 9 2.71 -3.50 -6.43
N GLU A 10 2.42 -2.82 -7.53
CA GLU A 10 1.83 -1.49 -7.54
C GLU A 10 0.31 -1.54 -7.81
N LEU A 11 -0.46 -0.75 -7.07
CA LEU A 11 -1.89 -0.57 -7.34
C LEU A 11 -2.10 0.44 -8.47
N VAL A 12 -2.52 -0.04 -9.64
CA VAL A 12 -2.70 0.83 -10.84
C VAL A 12 -4.15 1.20 -11.12
N GLY A 13 -5.11 0.45 -10.57
CA GLY A 13 -6.53 0.63 -10.84
C GLY A 13 -7.43 0.13 -9.72
N ILE A 14 -8.59 0.75 -9.58
CA ILE A 14 -9.68 0.32 -8.70
C ILE A 14 -10.90 0.04 -9.59
N THR A 15 -11.60 -1.07 -9.36
CA THR A 15 -12.86 -1.36 -10.08
C THR A 15 -13.82 -0.19 -9.94
N SER A 16 -14.27 0.36 -11.08
CA SER A 16 -15.23 1.45 -11.08
C SER A 16 -16.60 0.95 -11.53
N PHE A 17 -16.77 0.67 -12.81
CA PHE A 17 -18.05 0.19 -13.35
C PHE A 17 -17.85 -0.67 -14.61
N GLY A 18 -18.96 -1.20 -15.13
CA GLY A 18 -19.02 -1.87 -16.42
C GLY A 18 -20.46 -1.95 -16.92
N ILE A 19 -20.63 -2.20 -18.21
CA ILE A 19 -21.96 -2.46 -18.78
C ILE A 19 -22.24 -3.96 -18.63
N GLY A 20 -22.93 -4.34 -17.55
CA GLY A 20 -23.10 -5.74 -17.18
C GLY A 20 -21.79 -6.38 -16.71
N CYS A 21 -21.65 -7.70 -16.87
CA CYS A 21 -20.47 -8.47 -16.48
C CYS A 21 -19.99 -9.32 -17.67
N ALA A 22 -18.68 -9.32 -17.93
CA ALA A 22 -18.00 -10.14 -18.94
C ALA A 22 -18.67 -10.11 -20.34
N ARG A 23 -19.22 -8.96 -20.73
CA ARG A 23 -19.88 -8.83 -22.03
C ARG A 23 -18.84 -8.66 -23.14
N PRO A 24 -18.98 -9.39 -24.27
CA PRO A 24 -18.15 -9.15 -25.45
C PRO A 24 -18.21 -7.68 -25.86
N SER A 25 -17.08 -7.13 -26.27
CA SER A 25 -16.94 -5.74 -26.74
C SER A 25 -17.15 -4.64 -25.69
N TYR A 26 -17.46 -4.98 -24.43
CA TYR A 26 -17.57 -4.03 -23.33
C TYR A 26 -16.52 -4.30 -22.27
N SER A 27 -15.51 -3.43 -22.20
CA SER A 27 -14.48 -3.50 -21.16
C SER A 27 -15.01 -3.03 -19.82
N GLY A 28 -14.50 -3.63 -18.74
CA GLY A 28 -14.61 -3.03 -17.41
C GLY A 28 -13.86 -1.70 -17.36
N VAL A 29 -14.43 -0.73 -16.65
CA VAL A 29 -13.84 0.59 -16.45
C VAL A 29 -13.24 0.65 -15.06
N TYR A 30 -11.99 1.11 -14.99
CA TYR A 30 -11.21 1.19 -13.77
C TYR A 30 -10.80 2.64 -13.50
N THR A 31 -10.84 3.05 -12.24
CA THR A 31 -10.31 4.34 -11.81
C THR A 31 -8.80 4.35 -12.00
N ARG A 32 -8.26 5.38 -12.66
CA ARG A 32 -6.81 5.56 -12.84
C ARG A 32 -6.18 6.07 -11.54
N VAL A 33 -5.60 5.17 -10.75
CA VAL A 33 -5.07 5.49 -9.40
C VAL A 33 -4.01 6.58 -9.44
N ALA A 34 -3.12 6.57 -10.44
CA ALA A 34 -2.07 7.58 -10.60
C ALA A 34 -2.61 9.02 -10.72
N ALA A 35 -3.84 9.21 -11.23
CA ALA A 35 -4.45 10.54 -11.34
C ALA A 35 -4.89 11.13 -9.98
N TYR A 36 -4.96 10.30 -8.94
CA TYR A 36 -5.37 10.68 -7.58
C TYR A 36 -4.25 10.59 -6.56
N HIS A 37 -3.00 10.36 -6.99
CA HIS A 37 -1.86 10.15 -6.10
C HIS A 37 -1.72 11.27 -5.05
N ASP A 38 -1.76 12.53 -5.47
CA ASP A 38 -1.62 13.68 -4.57
C ASP A 38 -2.78 13.78 -3.58
N TRP A 39 -4.01 13.53 -4.04
CA TRP A 39 -5.18 13.49 -3.17
C TRP A 39 -5.05 12.38 -2.12
N ILE A 40 -4.59 11.18 -2.51
CA ILE A 40 -4.39 10.07 -1.57
C ILE A 40 -3.37 10.46 -0.49
N GLN A 41 -2.25 11.07 -0.88
CA GLN A 41 -1.22 11.52 0.07
C GLN A 41 -1.73 12.57 1.04
N GLN A 42 -2.58 13.50 0.58
CA GLN A 42 -3.16 14.54 1.43
C GLN A 42 -4.23 14.01 2.39
N ASN A 43 -4.86 12.88 2.06
CA ASN A 43 -6.00 12.33 2.82
C ASN A 43 -5.66 11.05 3.59
N THR A 44 -4.41 10.59 3.54
CA THR A 44 -3.93 9.43 4.28
C THR A 44 -2.81 9.88 5.21
N PRO A 45 -2.97 9.80 6.54
CA PRO A 45 -1.85 10.06 7.44
C PRO A 45 -0.74 9.04 7.17
N PRO A 46 0.54 9.42 7.39
CA PRO A 46 1.64 8.47 7.28
C PRO A 46 1.36 7.25 8.18
N SER A 47 1.64 6.06 7.67
CA SER A 47 1.49 4.84 8.44
C SER A 47 2.37 4.93 9.71
N PRO A 48 1.85 4.57 10.89
CA PRO A 48 2.65 4.50 12.12
C PRO A 48 3.89 3.59 12.01
N ALA A 49 3.96 2.73 10.99
CA ALA A 49 5.13 1.90 10.70
C ALA A 49 6.38 2.70 10.28
N THR A 50 6.22 3.95 9.80
CA THR A 50 7.35 4.87 9.56
C THR A 50 7.80 5.58 10.84
N ALA A 51 6.99 5.49 11.91
CA ALA A 51 7.30 6.00 13.25
C ALA A 51 7.83 4.90 14.18
N VAL A 52 8.36 3.78 13.64
CA VAL A 52 9.29 2.97 14.44
C VAL A 52 10.52 3.86 14.64
N PRO A 53 10.79 4.36 15.86
CA PRO A 53 12.04 5.06 16.08
C PRO A 53 13.15 4.07 15.75
N THR A 54 14.08 4.51 14.90
CA THR A 54 15.46 4.04 14.85
C THR A 54 15.88 3.54 16.23
N PRO A 55 16.53 2.36 16.37
CA PRO A 55 16.87 1.80 17.66
C PRO A 55 17.69 2.81 18.46
N SER A 56 17.02 3.47 19.41
CA SER A 56 17.67 4.30 20.41
C SER A 56 18.62 3.38 21.15
N THR A 57 19.91 3.70 21.04
CA THR A 57 20.99 3.02 21.71
C THR A 57 20.79 3.15 23.21
N THR A 58 20.19 2.15 23.84
CA THR A 58 20.31 1.96 25.29
C THR A 58 20.68 0.50 25.54
N PRO A 59 21.87 0.23 26.10
CA PRO A 59 22.16 -1.06 26.69
C PRO A 59 21.32 -1.24 27.97
N ASP A 60 21.14 -2.50 28.36
CA ASP A 60 20.49 -3.02 29.58
C ASP A 60 18.96 -3.24 29.58
N TYR A 61 18.59 -4.53 29.46
CA TYR A 61 17.97 -5.20 30.61
C TYR A 61 18.44 -6.66 30.68
N ASN A 62 19.43 -6.90 31.54
CA ASN A 62 19.67 -8.23 32.10
C ASN A 62 18.53 -8.57 33.09
N GLY A 63 17.87 -9.72 32.93
CA GLY A 63 17.32 -10.41 34.10
C GLY A 63 15.87 -10.92 34.10
N ALA A 64 15.24 -11.23 32.96
CA ALA A 64 13.97 -11.97 32.99
C ALA A 64 13.91 -13.07 31.90
N GLN A 65 14.78 -14.07 32.06
CA GLN A 65 14.48 -15.44 31.62
C GLN A 65 14.09 -16.19 32.89
N ARG A 66 12.79 -16.28 33.17
CA ARG A 66 12.27 -17.18 34.21
C ARG A 66 11.03 -17.88 33.66
N GLU A 67 11.22 -19.19 33.46
CA GLU A 67 10.26 -20.28 33.21
C GLU A 67 9.56 -20.31 31.84
#